data_AF-A0A954L5J7-F1
#
_entry.id   AF-A0A954L5J7-F1
#
_cell.length_a   1.000
_cell.length_b   1.000
_cell.length_c   1.000
_cell.angle_alpha   90.00
_cell.angle_beta   90.00
_cell.angle_gamma   90.00
#
_symmetry.space_group_name_H-M   'P 1'
#
loop_
_entity.id
_entity.type
_entity.pdbx_description
1 polymer ?
#
loop_
_entity_poly.entity_id
_entity_poly.type
_entity_poly.pdbx_seq_one_letter_code
_entity_poly.pdbx_strand_id
1 'polypeptide(L)' 'MADITQILQRIDSGDPAAAHELMPLVYDELRRLATDRLRRENPGQTLQATALV' A
#
# COMPACT_ATOMS: atom_id res chain seq x y z
N MET A 1 5.60 -16.83 1.09
CA MET A 1 4.91 -16.39 -0.15
C MET A 1 3.43 -16.81 -0.20
N ALA A 2 2.89 -17.47 0.83
CA ALA A 2 1.49 -17.92 0.86
C ALA A 2 0.51 -16.88 1.44
N ASP A 3 0.99 -15.77 1.99
CA ASP A 3 0.15 -14.90 2.84
C ASP A 3 -0.83 -14.04 2.04
N ILE A 4 -0.39 -13.34 0.98
CA ILE A 4 -1.28 -12.44 0.21
C ILE A 4 -2.33 -13.22 -0.57
N THR A 5 -1.95 -14.32 -1.23
CA THR A 5 -2.89 -15.13 -2.02
C THR A 5 -3.98 -15.72 -1.13
N GLN A 6 -3.64 -16.13 0.10
CA GLN A 6 -4.61 -16.65 1.06
C GLN A 6 -5.53 -15.55 1.61
N ILE A 7 -5.00 -14.35 1.86
CA ILE A 7 -5.81 -13.18 2.25
C ILE A 7 -6.82 -12.84 1.14
N LEU A 8 -6.40 -12.84 -0.13
CA LEU A 8 -7.28 -12.57 -1.27
C LEU A 8 -8.39 -13.63 -1.41
N GLN A 9 -8.07 -14.91 -1.20
CA GLN A 9 -9.07 -15.99 -1.20
C GLN A 9 -10.11 -15.83 -0.08
N ARG A 10 -9.67 -15.38 1.12
CA ARG A 10 -10.59 -15.10 2.24
C ARG A 10 -11.50 -13.90 1.94
N ILE A 11 -10.98 -12.86 1.29
CA ILE A 11 -11.78 -11.73 0.82
C ILE A 11 -12.83 -12.20 -0.19
N ASP A 12 -12.45 -13.03 -1.17
CA ASP A 12 -13.37 -13.60 -2.16
C ASP A 12 -14.46 -14.47 -1.51
N SER A 13 -14.12 -15.13 -0.40
CA SER A 13 -15.05 -15.91 0.43
C SER A 13 -15.96 -15.03 1.31
N GLY A 14 -15.82 -13.69 1.28
CA GLY A 14 -16.63 -12.74 2.02
C GLY A 14 -16.18 -12.48 3.45
N ASP A 15 -14.94 -12.82 3.82
CA ASP A 15 -14.39 -12.54 5.16
C ASP A 15 -14.04 -11.04 5.30
N PRO A 16 -14.78 -10.26 6.13
CA PRO A 16 -14.52 -8.84 6.29
C PRO A 16 -13.21 -8.55 7.04
N ALA A 17 -12.70 -9.49 7.84
CA ALA A 17 -11.45 -9.32 8.58
C ALA A 17 -10.24 -9.40 7.65
N ALA A 18 -10.34 -10.17 6.56
CA ALA A 18 -9.26 -10.31 5.59
C ALA A 18 -8.94 -9.00 4.86
N ALA A 19 -9.93 -8.12 4.68
CA ALA A 19 -9.68 -6.78 4.15
C ALA A 19 -8.78 -5.95 5.08
N HIS A 20 -8.98 -6.04 6.40
CA HIS A 20 -8.13 -5.35 7.38
C HIS A 20 -6.69 -5.87 7.40
N GLU A 21 -6.48 -7.15 7.06
CA GLU A 21 -5.15 -7.74 6.92
C GLU A 21 -4.46 -7.30 5.61
N LEU A 22 -5.22 -7.05 4.53
CA LEU A 22 -4.69 -6.61 3.25
C LEU A 22 -4.30 -5.11 3.24
N MET A 23 -5.08 -4.28 3.93
CA MET A 23 -4.93 -2.81 3.89
C MET A 23 -3.51 -2.31 4.23
N PRO A 24 -2.84 -2.78 5.30
CA PRO A 24 -1.48 -2.35 5.62
C PRO A 24 -0.48 -2.69 4.51
N LEU A 25 -0.59 -3.88 3.91
CA LEU A 25 0.31 -4.35 2.86
C LEU A 25 0.20 -3.49 1.59
N VAL A 26 -1.02 -3.14 1.20
CA VAL A 26 -1.27 -2.25 0.06
C VAL A 26 -0.78 -0.83 0.36
N TYR A 27 -1.06 -0.32 1.55
CA TYR A 27 -0.62 1.03 1.95
C TYR A 27 0.90 1.18 1.95
N ASP A 28 1.63 0.19 2.48
CA ASP A 28 3.09 0.21 2.51
C ASP A 28 3.68 0.21 1.08
N GLU A 29 3.10 -0.57 0.18
CA GLU A 29 3.53 -0.60 -1.23
C GLU A 29 3.22 0.73 -1.93
N LEU A 30 2.04 1.30 -1.74
CA LEU A 30 1.68 2.62 -2.25
C LEU A 30 2.61 3.71 -1.72
N ARG A 31 2.93 3.68 -0.43
CA ARG A 31 3.87 4.61 0.20
C ARG A 31 5.28 4.48 -0.37
N ARG A 32 5.73 3.25 -0.64
CA ARG A 32 7.02 3.00 -1.31
C ARG A 32 7.04 3.60 -2.71
N LEU A 33 6.01 3.32 -3.51
CA LEU A 33 5.86 3.87 -4.87
C LEU A 33 5.77 5.40 -4.88
N ALA A 34 5.07 5.99 -3.92
CA ALA A 34 4.98 7.43 -3.75
C ALA A 34 6.36 8.04 -3.42
N THR A 35 7.10 7.41 -2.51
CA THR A 35 8.46 7.84 -2.13
C THR A 35 9.41 7.76 -3.32
N ASP A 36 9.38 6.66 -4.08
CA ASP A 36 10.22 6.50 -5.28
C ASP A 36 9.88 7.49 -6.38
N ARG A 37 8.61 7.89 -6.51
CA ARG A 37 8.20 8.97 -7.42
C ARG A 37 8.70 10.34 -6.95
N LEU A 38 8.52 10.68 -5.68
CA LEU A 38 8.96 11.96 -5.12
C LEU A 38 10.48 12.12 -5.13
N ARG A 39 11.24 11.03 -4.97
CA ARG A 39 12.72 11.05 -5.10
C ARG A 39 13.20 11.39 -6.52
N ARG A 40 12.33 11.27 -7.53
CA ARG A 40 12.61 11.67 -8.92
C ARG A 40 12.19 13.11 -9.20
N GLU A 41 11.54 13.79 -8.25
CA GLU A 41 11.23 15.22 -8.35
C GLU A 41 12.38 16.07 -7.80
N ASN A 42 12.46 17.31 -8.27
CA ASN A 42 13.58 18.20 -7.98
C ASN A 42 13.74 18.47 -6.46
N PRO A 43 14.97 18.48 -5.93
CA PRO A 43 15.21 18.82 -4.53
C PRO A 43 14.74 20.24 -4.24
N GLY A 44 13.72 20.38 -3.37
CA GLY A 44 13.13 21.68 -3.04
C GLY A 44 11.62 21.66 -2.74
N GLN A 45 10.92 20.56 -3.00
CA GLN A 45 9.51 20.44 -2.60
C GLN A 45 9.34 19.90 -1.17
N THR A 46 8.56 20.61 -0.37
CA THR A 46 8.07 20.25 0.98
C THR A 46 6.90 19.27 0.95
N LEU A 47 6.76 18.47 -0.12
CA LEU A 47 5.66 17.53 -0.27
C LEU A 47 5.98 16.26 0.53
N GLN A 48 5.27 16.07 1.64
CA GLN A 48 5.32 14.82 2.39
C GLN A 48 4.66 13.70 1.57
N ALA A 49 5.26 12.51 1.58
CA ALA A 49 4.75 11.32 0.88
C ALA A 49 3.31 10.93 1.24
N THR A 50 2.79 11.43 2.36
CA THR A 50 1.39 11.32 2.78
C THR A 50 0.41 12.17 1.95
N ALA A 51 0.87 13.09 1.11
CA ALA A 51 0.03 13.87 0.21
C ALA A 51 -0.32 13.12 -1.09
N LEU A 52 0.33 11.99 -1.37
CA LEU A 52 0.15 11.22 -2.60
C LEU A 52 -0.76 10.00 -2.44
N VAL A 53 -1.34 9.80 -1.25
CA VAL A 53 -2.16 8.64 -0.87
C VAL A 53 -3.47 9.09 -0.24
#